data_AF-A0A848TKD8-F1
#
_entry.id   AF-A0A848TKD8-F1
#
_cell.length_a   1.000
_cell.length_b   1.000
_cell.length_c   1.000
_cell.angle_alpha   90.00
_cell.angle_beta   90.00
_cell.angle_gamma   90.00
#
_symmetry.space_group_name_H-M   'P 1'
#
loop_
_entity.id
_entity.type
_entity.pdbx_description
1 polymer ?
#
loop_
_entity_poly.entity_id
_entity_poly.type
_entity_poly.pdbx_seq_one_letter_code
_entity_poly.pdbx_strand_id
1 'polypeptide(L)' 'KGIHVLYLVIDGVIDTADTRANFAPNEPDDFFIRPEAIARTALALVAQDRSAWTFEIDLRPYGEKW' A
#
# COMPACT_ATOMS: atom_id res chain seq x y z
N LYS A 1 -5.69 -15.53 -21.61
CA LYS A 1 -5.25 -16.61 -20.69
C LYS A 1 -3.79 -16.38 -20.33
N GLY A 2 -3.39 -16.52 -19.05
CA GLY A 2 -2.00 -16.31 -18.62
C GLY A 2 -1.61 -14.85 -18.33
N ILE A 3 -2.58 -14.03 -17.93
CA ILE A 3 -2.38 -12.64 -17.47
C ILE A 3 -2.50 -12.65 -15.95
N HIS A 4 -1.54 -12.03 -15.26
CA HIS A 4 -1.63 -11.78 -13.83
C HIS A 4 -2.49 -10.54 -13.61
N VAL A 5 -3.73 -10.74 -13.15
CA VAL A 5 -4.63 -9.65 -12.74
C VAL A 5 -4.58 -9.57 -11.22
N LEU A 6 -4.39 -8.36 -10.69
CA LEU A 6 -4.33 -8.11 -9.25
C LEU A 6 -5.14 -6.87 -8.87
N TYR A 7 -5.62 -6.86 -7.64
CA TYR A 7 -6.24 -5.75 -6.94
C TYR A 7 -5.35 -5.38 -5.75
N LEU A 8 -4.80 -4.17 -5.78
CA LEU A 8 -3.95 -3.62 -4.72
C LEU A 8 -4.74 -2.57 -3.97
N VAL A 9 -5.31 -2.95 -2.82
CA VAL A 9 -6.07 -2.05 -1.98
C VAL A 9 -5.12 -1.25 -1.12
N ILE A 10 -5.27 0.07 -1.14
CA ILE A 10 -4.56 0.99 -0.26
C ILE A 10 -5.63 1.59 0.65
N ASP A 11 -5.69 1.09 1.87
CA ASP A 11 -6.63 1.52 2.90
C ASP A 11 -5.84 2.26 3.99
N GLY A 12 -5.71 3.57 3.79
CA GLY A 12 -4.97 4.46 4.67
C GLY A 12 -4.43 5.68 3.94
N VAL A 13 -3.98 6.67 4.70
CA VAL A 13 -3.46 7.92 4.15
C VAL A 13 -2.02 7.71 3.68
N ILE A 14 -1.73 8.01 2.41
CA ILE A 14 -0.39 7.90 1.84
C ILE A 14 0.46 9.07 2.33
N ASP A 15 1.72 8.81 2.70
CA ASP A 15 2.67 9.84 3.13
C ASP A 15 3.14 10.71 1.95
N THR A 16 2.41 11.79 1.69
CA THR A 16 2.75 12.82 0.71
C THR A 16 2.93 14.18 1.38
N ALA A 17 3.58 15.13 0.70
CA ALA A 17 3.74 16.48 1.20
C ALA A 17 2.39 17.17 1.50
N ASP A 18 1.37 16.94 0.66
CA ASP A 18 0.04 17.53 0.86
C ASP A 18 -0.70 16.90 2.03
N THR A 19 -0.66 15.57 2.17
CA THR A 19 -1.29 14.90 3.31
C THR A 19 -0.64 15.27 4.64
N ARG A 20 0.67 15.54 4.63
CA ARG A 20 1.42 16.03 5.80
C ARG A 20 1.19 17.51 6.08
N ALA A 21 0.92 18.34 5.08
CA ALA A 21 0.72 19.78 5.28
C ALA A 21 -0.73 20.14 5.60
N ASN A 22 -1.68 19.48 4.92
CA ASN A 22 -3.06 19.95 4.82
C ASN A 22 -4.10 18.95 5.36
N PHE A 23 -3.84 17.64 5.26
CA PHE A 23 -4.83 16.63 5.67
C PHE A 23 -4.65 16.19 7.13
N ALA A 24 -3.45 15.76 7.50
CA ALA A 24 -3.13 15.18 8.81
C ALA A 24 -1.81 15.73 9.37
N PRO A 25 -1.68 17.05 9.58
CA PRO A 25 -0.39 17.68 9.89
C PRO A 25 0.23 17.32 11.24
N ASN A 26 -0.55 16.79 12.16
CA ASN A 26 -0.10 16.45 13.52
C ASN A 26 -0.09 14.93 13.77
N GLU A 27 -0.42 14.12 12.76
CA GLU A 27 -0.43 12.67 12.92
C GLU A 27 1.00 12.10 12.88
N PRO A 28 1.31 11.07 13.70
CA PRO A 28 2.60 10.42 13.72
C PRO A 28 2.88 9.63 12.43
N ASP A 29 4.13 9.22 12.24
CA ASP A 29 4.55 8.49 11.04
C ASP A 29 3.82 7.17 10.80
N ASP A 30 3.38 6.50 11.87
CA ASP A 30 2.66 5.23 11.79
C ASP A 30 1.19 5.38 11.38
N PHE A 31 0.65 6.61 11.34
CA PHE A 31 -0.65 6.91 10.73
C PHE A 31 -0.63 6.79 9.20
N PHE A 32 0.54 7.01 8.58
CA PHE A 32 0.67 7.06 7.12
C PHE A 32 1.25 5.78 6.52
N ILE A 33 0.83 5.46 5.31
CA ILE A 33 1.47 4.45 4.47
C ILE A 33 2.59 5.12 3.67
N ARG A 34 3.82 4.63 3.82
CA ARG A 34 4.97 5.12 3.02
C ARG A 34 4.81 4.71 1.54
N PRO A 35 4.89 5.64 0.57
CA PRO A 35 4.82 5.32 -0.86
C PRO A 35 5.81 4.23 -1.29
N GLU A 36 7.01 4.21 -0.73
CA GLU A 36 8.04 3.22 -1.04
C GLU A 36 7.63 1.81 -0.59
N ALA A 37 6.85 1.70 0.49
CA ALA A 37 6.31 0.41 0.93
C ALA A 37 5.25 -0.11 -0.06
N ILE A 38 4.36 0.76 -0.54
CA ILE A 38 3.38 0.44 -1.57
C ILE A 38 4.09 -0.04 -2.84
N ALA A 39 5.10 0.70 -3.29
CA ALA A 39 5.87 0.37 -4.48
C ALA A 39 6.62 -0.96 -4.34
N ARG A 40 7.23 -1.25 -3.17
CA ARG A 40 7.87 -2.54 -2.90
C ARG A 40 6.88 -3.70 -2.96
N THR A 41 5.68 -3.53 -2.38
CA THR A 41 4.63 -4.55 -2.48
C THR A 41 4.22 -4.77 -3.92
N ALA A 42 3.95 -3.71 -4.69
CA ALA A 42 3.59 -3.81 -6.10
C ALA A 42 4.70 -4.54 -6.90
N LEU A 43 5.97 -4.20 -6.66
CA LEU A 43 7.11 -4.86 -7.31
C LEU A 43 7.19 -6.35 -6.96
N ALA A 44 6.94 -6.71 -5.71
CA ALA A 44 6.93 -8.11 -5.29
C ALA A 44 5.79 -8.90 -5.96
N LEU A 45 4.60 -8.30 -6.10
CA LEU A 45 3.45 -8.92 -6.76
C LEU A 45 3.72 -9.19 -8.24
N VAL A 46 4.23 -8.20 -8.98
CA VAL A 46 4.49 -8.39 -10.42
C VAL A 46 5.61 -9.40 -10.70
N ALA A 47 6.45 -9.68 -9.71
CA ALA A 47 7.54 -10.66 -9.79
C ALA A 47 7.14 -12.08 -9.34
N GLN A 48 5.88 -12.31 -8.97
CA GLN A 48 5.42 -13.63 -8.51
C GLN A 48 5.54 -14.70 -9.60
N ASP A 49 5.96 -15.90 -9.17
CA ASP A 49 5.87 -17.07 -10.03
C ASP A 49 4.41 -17.35 -10.41
N ARG A 50 4.20 -17.81 -11.65
CA ARG A 50 2.87 -18.11 -12.19
C ARG A 50 2.09 -19.15 -11.36
N SER A 51 2.77 -20.00 -10.60
CA SER A 51 2.12 -20.96 -9.72
C SER A 51 1.52 -20.34 -8.45
N ALA A 52 1.80 -19.07 -8.14
CA ALA A 52 1.47 -18.42 -6.87
C ALA A 52 1.07 -16.94 -7.03
N TRP A 53 0.27 -16.62 -8.05
CA TRP A 53 -0.24 -15.26 -8.23
C TRP A 53 -1.28 -14.86 -7.18
N THR A 54 -1.02 -13.74 -6.52
CA THR A 54 -1.98 -13.05 -5.66
C THR A 54 -2.99 -12.31 -6.52
N PHE A 55 -4.28 -12.51 -6.24
CA PHE A 55 -5.36 -11.76 -6.85
C PHE A 55 -5.67 -10.47 -6.08
N GLU A 56 -5.59 -10.47 -4.76
CA GLU A 56 -5.93 -9.31 -3.92
C GLU A 56 -4.99 -9.21 -2.71
N ILE A 57 -4.65 -7.98 -2.35
CA ILE A 57 -3.91 -7.65 -1.14
C ILE A 57 -4.32 -6.27 -0.62
N ASP A 58 -4.39 -6.16 0.71
CA ASP A 58 -4.72 -4.92 1.42
C ASP A 58 -3.49 -4.36 2.14
N LEU A 59 -3.18 -3.09 1.84
CA LEU A 59 -2.15 -2.33 2.50
C LEU A 59 -2.77 -1.30 3.44
N ARG A 60 -2.30 -1.30 4.67
CA ARG A 60 -2.79 -0.46 5.77
C ARG A 60 -1.63 0.10 6.57
N PRO A 61 -1.76 1.28 7.20
CA PRO A 61 -0.75 1.80 8.08
C PRO A 61 -0.77 1.04 9.41
N TYR A 62 0.34 1.04 10.13
CA TYR A 62 0.45 0.31 11.40
C TYR A 62 -0.43 0.91 12.51
N GLY A 63 -0.62 2.24 12.49
CA GLY A 63 -1.33 2.99 13.53
C GLY A 63 -2.85 2.84 13.54
N GLU A 64 -3.45 2.12 12.59
CA GLU A 64 -4.88 1.84 12.61
C GLU A 64 -5.28 0.95 13.79
N LYS A 65 -6.30 1.38 14.55
CA LYS A 65 -6.88 0.60 15.66
C LYS A 65 -8.08 -0.21 15.17
N TRP A 66 -8.15 -1.45 15.63
CA TRP A 66 -9.22 -2.42 15.37
C TRP A 66 -9.85 -2.91 16.67
#